data_AF-A0A225ABI9-F1
#
_entry.id   AF-A0A225ABI9-F1
#
_cell.length_a   1.000
_cell.length_b   1.000
_cell.length_c   1.000
_cell.angle_alpha   90.00
_cell.angle_beta   90.00
_cell.angle_gamma   90.00
#
_symmetry.space_group_name_H-M   'P 1'
#
loop_
_entity.id
_entity.type
_entity.pdbx_description
1 polymer ?
#
loop_
_entity_poly.entity_id
_entity_poly.type
_entity_poly.pdbx_seq_one_letter_code
_entity_poly.pdbx_strand_id
1 'polypeptide(L)'
;MPPKRRGGGAPKERKTRQSKLAKENNITAEEENEIKEAFGLFADKNDEFQDQKEGVMRTEDVRRALVALGLPPDSASELSSIIAAVDPTSTGFVTYDAFVSVAAAKLHMRSDDALAAEVDAAYRLFTQGSDGPITINHLRRIARDLKEDSVKDELLKDMIREANGGDSLQQGVTLEQFRDVMSRAGVF
;
A
#
# COMPACT_ATOMS: atom_id res chain seq x y z
N MET A 1 -28.65 -29.93 -45.18
CA MET A 1 -27.52 -30.01 -44.22
C MET A 1 -27.14 -28.59 -43.80
N PRO A 2 -26.81 -28.34 -42.52
CA PRO A 2 -26.99 -27.04 -41.87
C PRO A 2 -25.80 -26.07 -42.04
N PRO A 3 -26.03 -24.75 -41.93
CA PRO A 3 -24.96 -23.76 -41.86
C PRO A 3 -24.23 -23.81 -40.50
N LYS A 4 -22.90 -23.86 -40.57
CA LYS A 4 -21.98 -23.97 -39.43
C LYS A 4 -21.98 -22.67 -38.62
N ARG A 5 -22.46 -22.74 -37.37
CA ARG A 5 -22.51 -21.67 -36.37
C ARG A 5 -21.14 -21.00 -36.21
N ARG A 6 -21.08 -19.68 -36.39
CA ARG A 6 -19.99 -18.83 -35.87
C ARG A 6 -20.03 -18.88 -34.35
N GLY A 7 -18.99 -19.43 -33.74
CA GLY A 7 -18.77 -19.36 -32.30
C GLY A 7 -18.54 -17.91 -31.91
N GLY A 8 -19.46 -17.33 -31.13
CA GLY A 8 -19.21 -16.11 -30.39
C GLY A 8 -18.16 -16.41 -29.33
N GLY A 9 -16.94 -15.95 -29.56
CA GLY A 9 -15.94 -15.87 -28.50
C GLY A 9 -16.44 -14.89 -27.45
N ALA A 10 -16.49 -15.34 -26.20
CA ALA A 10 -16.73 -14.48 -25.05
C ALA A 10 -15.79 -13.25 -25.11
N PRO A 11 -16.22 -12.06 -24.63
CA PRO A 11 -15.34 -10.90 -24.58
C PRO A 11 -14.15 -11.26 -23.69
N LYS A 12 -12.95 -11.33 -24.27
CA LYS A 12 -11.73 -11.34 -23.48
C LYS A 12 -11.69 -10.02 -22.72
N GLU A 13 -11.74 -10.09 -21.39
CA GLU A 13 -11.48 -8.95 -20.51
C GLU A 13 -10.19 -8.29 -20.97
N ARG A 14 -10.31 -7.07 -21.50
CA ARG A 14 -9.16 -6.27 -21.90
C ARG A 14 -8.54 -5.80 -20.59
N LYS A 15 -7.44 -6.44 -20.15
CA LYS A 15 -6.58 -5.86 -19.12
C LYS A 15 -6.27 -4.43 -19.53
N THR A 16 -6.77 -3.47 -18.76
CA THR A 16 -6.61 -2.04 -18.98
C THR A 16 -5.12 -1.74 -19.03
N ARG A 17 -4.63 -1.19 -20.14
CA ARG A 17 -3.21 -0.84 -20.26
C ARG A 17 -2.94 0.35 -19.35
N GLN A 18 -2.07 0.16 -18.37
CA GLN A 18 -1.55 1.20 -17.49
C GLN A 18 -1.05 2.41 -18.29
N SER A 19 -1.49 3.62 -17.91
CA SER A 19 -1.10 4.86 -18.58
C SER A 19 0.37 5.21 -18.29
N LYS A 20 0.90 6.26 -18.95
CA LYS A 20 2.23 6.78 -18.62
C LYS A 20 2.26 7.36 -17.20
N LEU A 21 1.23 8.11 -16.83
CA LEU A 21 1.11 8.74 -15.52
C LEU A 21 1.02 7.70 -14.40
N ALA A 22 0.27 6.62 -14.61
CA ALA A 22 0.22 5.50 -13.67
C ALA A 22 1.56 4.79 -13.51
N LYS A 23 2.34 4.63 -14.59
CA LYS A 23 3.70 4.09 -14.52
C LYS A 23 4.65 4.99 -13.76
N GLU A 24 4.60 6.30 -14.00
CA GLU A 24 5.44 7.29 -13.33
C GLU A 24 5.19 7.34 -11.83
N ASN A 25 3.95 7.06 -11.41
CA ASN A 25 3.53 7.05 -10.00
C ASN A 25 3.48 5.65 -9.37
N ASN A 26 3.92 4.61 -10.10
CA ASN A 26 3.93 3.21 -9.64
C ASN A 26 2.56 2.70 -9.14
N ILE A 27 1.47 3.14 -9.77
CA ILE A 27 0.11 2.69 -9.46
C ILE A 27 -0.46 1.85 -10.60
N THR A 28 -1.33 0.91 -10.29
CA THR A 28 -2.05 0.07 -11.25
C THR A 28 -3.04 0.88 -12.10
N ALA A 29 -3.53 0.29 -13.18
CA ALA A 29 -4.52 0.95 -14.03
C ALA A 29 -5.87 1.10 -13.31
N GLU A 30 -6.17 0.16 -12.41
CA GLU A 30 -7.35 0.16 -11.55
C GLU A 30 -7.27 1.29 -10.52
N GLU A 31 -6.14 1.43 -9.81
CA GLU A 31 -5.92 2.53 -8.86
C GLU A 31 -5.96 3.90 -9.55
N GLU A 32 -5.35 4.04 -10.73
CA GLU A 32 -5.46 5.27 -11.53
C GLU A 32 -6.92 5.58 -11.89
N ASN A 33 -7.72 4.55 -12.22
CA ASN A 33 -9.13 4.75 -12.55
C ASN A 33 -9.95 5.21 -11.32
N GLU A 34 -9.68 4.67 -10.14
CA GLU A 34 -10.30 5.13 -8.89
C GLU A 34 -9.93 6.60 -8.58
N ILE A 35 -8.65 6.95 -8.75
CA ILE A 35 -8.17 8.34 -8.61
C ILE A 35 -8.92 9.26 -9.59
N LYS A 36 -9.05 8.83 -10.85
CA LYS A 36 -9.75 9.57 -11.90
C LYS A 36 -11.23 9.79 -11.58
N GLU A 37 -11.92 8.76 -11.11
CA GLU A 37 -13.35 8.84 -10.80
C GLU A 37 -13.61 9.87 -9.70
N ALA A 38 -12.84 9.87 -8.62
CA ALA A 38 -13.05 10.84 -7.56
C ALA A 38 -12.56 12.25 -7.89
N PHE A 39 -11.48 12.39 -8.67
CA PHE A 39 -11.09 13.71 -9.21
C PHE A 39 -12.25 14.28 -10.04
N GLY A 40 -12.85 13.45 -10.91
CA GLY A 40 -13.99 13.81 -11.75
C GLY A 40 -15.25 14.20 -10.99
N LEU A 41 -15.38 13.91 -9.69
CA LEU A 41 -16.51 14.38 -8.87
C LEU A 41 -16.44 15.89 -8.58
N PHE A 42 -15.24 16.47 -8.62
CA PHE A 42 -14.98 17.86 -8.24
C PHE A 42 -14.27 18.67 -9.33
N ALA A 43 -13.87 18.02 -10.43
CA ALA A 43 -13.22 18.66 -11.55
C ALA A 43 -14.23 19.31 -12.49
N ASP A 44 -13.91 20.53 -12.90
CA ASP A 44 -14.68 21.30 -13.88
C ASP A 44 -13.77 21.74 -15.03
N LYS A 45 -14.38 22.03 -16.18
CA LYS A 45 -13.66 22.69 -17.28
C LYS A 45 -13.36 24.13 -16.90
N ASN A 46 -12.14 24.57 -17.17
CA ASN A 46 -11.71 25.94 -16.94
C ASN A 46 -11.08 26.50 -18.23
N ASP A 47 -11.47 27.72 -18.60
CA ASP A 47 -11.01 28.41 -19.80
C ASP A 47 -9.50 28.75 -19.79
N GLU A 48 -8.89 28.84 -18.61
CA GLU A 48 -7.45 29.07 -18.41
C GLU A 48 -6.63 27.77 -18.57
N PHE A 49 -7.27 26.61 -18.45
CA PHE A 49 -6.65 25.28 -18.43
C PHE A 49 -7.19 24.39 -19.56
N GLN A 50 -7.23 24.91 -20.78
CA GLN A 50 -7.83 24.22 -21.94
C GLN A 50 -7.07 22.96 -22.37
N ASP A 51 -5.80 22.86 -22.00
CA ASP A 51 -4.93 21.70 -22.21
C ASP A 51 -5.25 20.54 -21.25
N GLN A 52 -5.95 20.82 -20.13
CA GLN A 52 -6.35 19.85 -19.12
C GLN A 52 -7.65 19.15 -19.53
N LYS A 53 -7.52 18.04 -20.27
CA LYS A 53 -8.66 17.27 -20.80
C LYS A 53 -9.60 16.74 -19.71
N GLU A 54 -9.04 16.41 -18.56
CA GLU A 54 -9.73 15.89 -17.38
C GLU A 54 -10.36 17.02 -16.53
N GLY A 55 -10.15 18.27 -16.93
CA GLY A 55 -10.55 19.45 -16.16
C GLY A 55 -9.55 19.76 -15.04
N VAL A 56 -9.92 20.74 -14.24
CA VAL A 56 -9.19 21.14 -13.04
C VAL A 56 -10.13 21.16 -11.85
N MET A 57 -9.60 20.82 -10.69
CA MET A 57 -10.33 20.85 -9.42
C MET A 57 -9.90 22.08 -8.64
N ARG A 58 -10.81 22.69 -7.87
CA ARG A 58 -10.42 23.78 -6.97
C ARG A 58 -9.61 23.26 -5.79
N THR A 59 -8.64 24.03 -5.34
CA THR A 59 -7.80 23.68 -4.19
C THR A 59 -8.63 23.42 -2.91
N GLU A 60 -9.79 24.08 -2.76
CA GLU A 60 -10.72 23.87 -1.64
C GLU A 60 -11.37 22.47 -1.63
N ASP A 61 -11.52 21.83 -2.79
CA ASP A 61 -12.16 20.52 -2.93
C ASP A 61 -11.17 19.34 -2.80
N VAL A 62 -9.85 19.61 -2.73
CA VAL A 62 -8.80 18.57 -2.58
C VAL A 62 -9.09 17.64 -1.40
N ARG A 63 -9.51 18.18 -0.24
CA ARG A 63 -9.89 17.36 0.92
C ARG A 63 -11.04 16.42 0.57
N ARG A 64 -12.05 16.90 -0.15
CA ARG A 64 -13.25 16.13 -0.48
C ARG A 64 -12.93 15.02 -1.48
N ALA A 65 -12.07 15.30 -2.46
CA ALA A 65 -11.57 14.30 -3.39
C ALA A 65 -10.74 13.20 -2.70
N LEU A 66 -9.82 13.58 -1.80
CA LEU A 66 -9.05 12.64 -1.00
C LEU A 66 -9.93 11.77 -0.10
N VAL A 67 -10.97 12.35 0.51
CA VAL A 67 -11.95 11.60 1.31
C VAL A 67 -12.75 10.63 0.43
N ALA A 68 -13.13 11.03 -0.79
CA ALA A 68 -13.83 10.15 -1.73
C ALA A 68 -12.97 8.96 -2.18
N LEU A 69 -11.64 9.12 -2.23
CA LEU A 69 -10.66 8.03 -2.44
C LEU A 69 -10.48 7.10 -1.23
N GLY A 70 -11.04 7.44 -0.08
CA GLY A 70 -10.70 6.75 1.17
C GLY A 70 -9.27 7.04 1.65
N LEU A 71 -8.67 8.16 1.21
CA LEU A 71 -7.34 8.64 1.60
C LEU A 71 -7.44 10.00 2.31
N PRO A 72 -8.25 10.14 3.38
CA PRO A 72 -8.43 11.42 4.05
C PRO A 72 -7.09 11.97 4.57
N PRO A 73 -6.89 13.30 4.60
CA PRO A 73 -5.79 13.89 5.34
C PRO A 73 -5.92 13.64 6.84
N ASP A 74 -4.82 13.18 7.45
CA ASP A 74 -4.65 12.86 8.87
C ASP A 74 -4.75 14.11 9.74
N SER A 75 -4.29 15.25 9.22
CA SER A 75 -4.32 16.52 9.94
C SER A 75 -4.55 17.72 9.02
N ALA A 76 -4.90 18.86 9.63
CA ALA A 76 -4.98 20.13 8.91
C ALA A 76 -3.61 20.54 8.33
N SER A 77 -2.53 20.30 9.07
CA SER A 77 -1.17 20.62 8.61
C SER A 77 -0.78 19.79 7.39
N GLU A 78 -1.11 18.49 7.40
CA GLU A 78 -0.85 17.62 6.26
C GLU A 78 -1.65 18.05 5.02
N LEU A 79 -2.93 18.41 5.19
CA LEU A 79 -3.73 18.97 4.09
C LEU A 79 -3.10 20.26 3.53
N SER A 80 -2.59 21.14 4.38
CA SER A 80 -1.88 22.34 3.92
C SER A 80 -0.61 22.00 3.12
N SER A 81 0.15 21.00 3.55
CA SER A 81 1.33 20.50 2.80
C SER A 81 0.93 19.89 1.46
N ILE A 82 -0.15 19.11 1.42
CA ILE A 82 -0.71 18.53 0.20
C ILE A 82 -1.10 19.65 -0.78
N ILE A 83 -1.86 20.64 -0.30
CA ILE A 83 -2.27 21.80 -1.09
C ILE A 83 -1.06 22.53 -1.68
N ALA A 84 -0.03 22.78 -0.87
CA ALA A 84 1.19 23.42 -1.34
C ALA A 84 1.96 22.58 -2.37
N ALA A 85 1.85 21.24 -2.32
CA ALA A 85 2.47 20.35 -3.29
C ALA A 85 1.71 20.33 -4.63
N VAL A 86 0.37 20.36 -4.61
CA VAL A 86 -0.45 20.28 -5.82
C VAL A 86 -0.70 21.63 -6.50
N ASP A 87 -0.60 22.74 -5.76
CA ASP A 87 -0.75 24.10 -6.26
C ASP A 87 0.37 25.02 -5.72
N PRO A 88 1.64 24.77 -6.09
CA PRO A 88 2.79 25.51 -5.56
C PRO A 88 2.78 27.00 -5.94
N THR A 89 2.08 27.35 -7.02
CA THR A 89 1.91 28.72 -7.52
C THR A 89 0.67 29.42 -6.97
N SER A 90 -0.13 28.76 -6.11
CA SER A 90 -1.35 29.32 -5.52
C SER A 90 -2.34 29.86 -6.57
N THR A 91 -2.52 29.12 -7.66
CA THR A 91 -3.49 29.41 -8.72
C THR A 91 -4.93 29.22 -8.25
N GLY A 92 -5.15 28.45 -7.18
CA GLY A 92 -6.46 28.03 -6.70
C GLY A 92 -7.03 26.81 -7.44
N PHE A 93 -6.26 26.25 -8.38
CA PHE A 93 -6.65 25.10 -9.19
C PHE A 93 -5.59 24.00 -9.14
N VAL A 94 -6.06 22.76 -9.25
CA VAL A 94 -5.27 21.54 -9.20
C VAL A 94 -5.53 20.75 -10.46
N THR A 95 -4.45 20.42 -11.17
CA THR A 95 -4.50 19.57 -12.37
C THR A 95 -4.63 18.10 -12.00
N TYR A 96 -5.12 17.30 -12.94
CA TYR A 96 -5.25 15.85 -12.74
C TYR A 96 -3.90 15.19 -12.42
N ASP A 97 -2.83 15.50 -13.17
CA ASP A 97 -1.49 14.95 -12.96
C ASP A 97 -0.93 15.28 -11.56
N ALA A 98 -1.15 16.50 -11.07
CA ALA A 98 -0.73 16.91 -9.73
C ALA A 98 -1.50 16.14 -8.65
N PHE A 99 -2.81 15.97 -8.83
CA PHE A 99 -3.64 15.22 -7.90
C PHE A 99 -3.26 13.73 -7.87
N VAL A 100 -3.04 13.10 -9.02
CA VAL A 100 -2.60 11.70 -9.11
C VAL A 100 -1.30 11.48 -8.37
N SER A 101 -0.33 12.40 -8.49
CA SER A 101 0.96 12.28 -7.82
C SER A 101 0.83 12.21 -6.29
N VAL A 102 -0.02 13.07 -5.71
CA VAL A 102 -0.28 13.04 -4.26
C VAL A 102 -1.13 11.84 -3.84
N ALA A 103 -2.17 11.52 -4.61
CA ALA A 103 -3.05 10.39 -4.31
C ALA A 103 -2.27 9.07 -4.34
N ALA A 104 -1.39 8.88 -5.32
CA ALA A 104 -0.50 7.72 -5.40
C ALA A 104 0.46 7.65 -4.20
N ALA A 105 1.10 8.76 -3.84
CA ALA A 105 1.96 8.80 -2.65
C ALA A 105 1.21 8.38 -1.37
N LYS A 106 -0.02 8.87 -1.19
CA LYS A 106 -0.88 8.46 -0.07
C LYS A 106 -1.28 7.00 -0.11
N LEU A 107 -1.57 6.47 -1.28
CA LEU A 107 -1.96 5.07 -1.44
C LEU A 107 -0.82 4.13 -1.02
N HIS A 108 0.42 4.48 -1.40
CA HIS A 108 1.62 3.75 -0.97
C HIS A 108 1.82 3.84 0.54
N MET A 109 1.72 5.03 1.12
CA MET A 109 1.85 5.20 2.59
C MET A 109 0.81 4.39 3.36
N ARG A 110 -0.45 4.37 2.91
CA ARG A 110 -1.50 3.57 3.54
C ARG A 110 -1.21 2.07 3.44
N SER A 111 -0.65 1.62 2.33
CA SER A 111 -0.29 0.22 2.12
C SER A 111 0.87 -0.17 3.06
N ASP A 112 1.86 0.70 3.20
CA ASP A 112 2.98 0.52 4.13
C ASP A 112 2.54 0.51 5.59
N ASP A 113 1.61 1.39 5.98
CA ASP A 113 1.05 1.45 7.34
C ASP A 113 0.21 0.21 7.66
N ALA A 114 -0.62 -0.23 6.71
CA ALA A 114 -1.40 -1.47 6.86
C ALA A 114 -0.47 -2.67 7.03
N LEU A 115 0.58 -2.74 6.21
CA LEU A 115 1.62 -3.76 6.31
C LEU A 115 2.33 -3.71 7.67
N ALA A 116 2.73 -2.53 8.13
CA ALA A 116 3.38 -2.36 9.43
C ALA A 116 2.47 -2.82 10.58
N ALA A 117 1.17 -2.54 10.50
CA ALA A 117 0.19 -2.99 11.49
C ALA A 117 0.02 -4.52 11.48
N GLU A 118 0.03 -5.17 10.32
CA GLU A 118 0.00 -6.63 10.20
C GLU A 118 1.25 -7.28 10.79
N VAL A 119 2.43 -6.70 10.52
CA VAL A 119 3.71 -7.16 11.09
C VAL A 119 3.71 -7.01 12.62
N ASP A 120 3.24 -5.89 13.16
CA ASP A 120 3.13 -5.68 14.62
C ASP A 120 2.16 -6.69 15.26
N ALA A 121 1.01 -6.91 14.63
CA ALA A 121 0.03 -7.89 15.11
C ALA A 121 0.61 -9.31 15.10
N ALA A 122 1.30 -9.71 14.03
CA ALA A 122 1.98 -10.99 13.96
C ALA A 122 3.07 -11.11 15.04
N TYR A 123 3.90 -10.09 15.20
CA TYR A 123 4.95 -10.06 16.22
C TYR A 123 4.38 -10.24 17.64
N ARG A 124 3.26 -9.58 17.96
CA ARG A 124 2.56 -9.75 19.24
C ARG A 124 2.01 -11.16 19.45
N LEU A 125 1.58 -11.86 18.39
CA LEU A 125 1.18 -13.27 18.49
C LEU A 125 2.37 -14.16 18.86
N PHE A 126 3.55 -13.87 18.31
CA PHE A 126 4.77 -14.59 18.67
C PHE A 126 5.14 -14.35 20.15
N THR A 127 5.13 -13.10 20.60
CA THR A 127 5.49 -12.75 21.99
C THR A 127 4.37 -12.98 23.00
N GLN A 128 3.15 -13.35 22.58
CA GLN A 128 1.98 -13.43 23.47
C GLN A 128 1.65 -12.10 24.16
N GLY A 129 2.00 -10.98 23.53
CA GLY A 129 1.83 -9.64 24.11
C GLY A 129 2.81 -9.30 25.22
N SER A 130 3.85 -10.11 25.47
CA SER A 130 4.95 -9.68 26.33
C SER A 130 5.82 -8.64 25.62
N ASP A 131 6.22 -7.61 26.35
CA ASP A 131 7.23 -6.66 25.87
C ASP A 131 8.57 -7.37 25.65
N GLY A 132 9.27 -7.03 24.57
CA GLY A 132 10.61 -7.53 24.27
C GLY A 132 10.72 -8.42 23.01
N PRO A 133 11.90 -9.02 22.79
CA PRO A 133 12.22 -9.76 21.58
C PRO A 133 11.51 -11.12 21.50
N ILE A 134 11.35 -11.66 20.29
CA ILE A 134 10.98 -13.06 20.09
C ILE A 134 12.14 -13.93 20.57
N THR A 135 11.86 -14.79 21.55
CA THR A 135 12.85 -15.71 22.12
C THR A 135 12.69 -17.12 21.57
N ILE A 136 13.70 -17.97 21.78
CA ILE A 136 13.61 -19.40 21.45
C ILE A 136 12.43 -20.10 22.15
N ASN A 137 12.04 -19.65 23.34
CA ASN A 137 10.90 -20.20 24.07
C ASN A 137 9.58 -19.86 23.37
N HIS A 138 9.47 -18.66 22.77
CA HIS A 138 8.32 -18.27 21.96
C HIS A 138 8.21 -19.17 20.72
N LEU A 139 9.30 -19.38 19.98
CA LEU A 139 9.30 -20.26 18.81
C LEU A 139 8.96 -21.71 19.18
N ARG A 140 9.52 -22.23 20.29
CA ARG A 140 9.21 -23.58 20.76
C ARG A 140 7.74 -23.75 21.13
N ARG A 141 7.09 -22.71 21.66
CA ARG A 141 5.66 -22.71 21.94
C ARG A 141 4.87 -22.80 20.63
N ILE A 142 5.18 -21.93 19.67
CA ILE A 142 4.48 -21.85 18.39
C ILE A 142 4.62 -23.15 17.60
N ALA A 143 5.80 -23.76 17.57
CA ALA A 143 6.01 -25.06 16.92
C ALA A 143 5.08 -26.15 17.50
N ARG A 144 4.89 -26.18 18.82
CA ARG A 144 3.94 -27.10 19.47
C ARG A 144 2.49 -26.75 19.16
N ASP A 145 2.14 -25.47 19.18
CA ASP A 145 0.78 -25.00 18.88
C ASP A 145 0.38 -25.37 17.43
N LEU A 146 1.35 -25.35 16.50
CA LEU A 146 1.19 -25.76 15.10
C LEU A 146 1.33 -27.28 14.88
N LYS A 147 1.55 -28.07 15.93
CA LYS A 147 1.82 -29.53 15.87
C LYS A 147 3.01 -29.90 14.99
N GLU A 148 3.99 -29.00 14.88
CA GLU A 148 5.27 -29.25 14.25
C GLU A 148 6.27 -29.83 15.26
N ASP A 149 5.90 -30.97 15.87
CA ASP A 149 6.67 -31.61 16.95
C ASP A 149 8.04 -32.14 16.47
N SER A 150 8.29 -32.15 15.16
CA SER A 150 9.57 -32.53 14.54
C SER A 150 10.62 -31.42 14.52
N VAL A 151 10.26 -30.18 14.92
CA VAL A 151 11.21 -29.06 14.92
C VAL A 151 12.20 -29.22 16.07
N LYS A 152 13.47 -29.45 15.71
CA LYS A 152 14.56 -29.63 16.68
C LYS A 152 14.99 -28.30 17.29
N ASP A 153 15.44 -28.34 18.54
CA ASP A 153 15.94 -27.17 19.25
C ASP A 153 17.09 -26.46 18.52
N GLU A 154 17.96 -27.22 17.83
CA GLU A 154 19.03 -26.67 16.99
C GLU A 154 18.48 -25.82 15.83
N LEU A 155 17.41 -26.27 15.16
CA LEU A 155 16.78 -25.51 14.09
C LEU A 155 16.19 -24.19 14.62
N LEU A 156 15.57 -24.21 15.81
CA LEU A 156 15.05 -23.00 16.44
C LEU A 156 16.16 -21.99 16.79
N LYS A 157 17.32 -22.47 17.23
CA LYS A 157 18.49 -21.62 17.47
C LYS A 157 18.99 -20.98 16.18
N ASP A 158 19.04 -21.77 15.11
CA ASP A 158 19.48 -21.28 13.81
C ASP A 158 18.49 -20.25 13.23
N MET A 159 17.17 -20.43 13.41
CA MET A 159 16.17 -19.43 13.05
C MET A 159 16.38 -18.09 13.77
N ILE A 160 16.67 -18.11 15.08
CA ILE A 160 16.95 -16.88 15.85
C ILE A 160 18.22 -16.22 15.33
N ARG A 161 19.30 -16.98 15.11
CA ARG A 161 20.58 -16.45 14.61
C ARG A 161 20.46 -15.85 13.22
N GLU A 162 19.73 -16.50 12.34
CA GLU A 162 19.50 -15.99 10.99
C GLU A 162 18.71 -14.68 11.03
N ALA A 163 17.66 -14.62 11.85
CA ALA A 163 16.80 -13.46 11.97
C ALA A 163 17.49 -12.26 12.65
N ASN A 164 18.33 -12.50 13.66
CA ASN A 164 18.97 -11.44 14.44
C ASN A 164 20.36 -11.01 13.91
N GLY A 165 20.76 -11.48 12.73
CA GLY A 165 22.06 -11.12 12.13
C GLY A 165 23.26 -11.82 12.76
N GLY A 166 23.06 -12.94 13.45
CA GLY A 166 24.10 -13.74 14.08
C GLY A 166 24.42 -13.35 15.52
N ASP A 167 23.60 -12.49 16.12
CA ASP A 167 23.74 -12.09 17.52
C ASP A 167 23.42 -13.23 18.50
N SER A 168 23.77 -13.01 19.77
CA SER A 168 23.51 -14.00 20.83
C SER A 168 22.01 -14.36 20.93
N LEU A 169 21.71 -15.63 21.21
CA LEU A 169 20.33 -16.10 21.37
C LEU A 169 19.54 -15.38 22.48
N GLN A 170 20.23 -14.72 23.42
CA GLN A 170 19.60 -13.96 24.50
C GLN A 170 19.00 -12.63 24.02
N GLN A 171 19.54 -12.05 22.94
CA GLN A 171 18.99 -10.84 22.34
C GLN A 171 17.67 -11.13 21.62
N GLY A 172 17.43 -12.37 21.20
CA GLY A 172 16.23 -12.77 20.46
C GLY A 172 16.11 -12.03 19.13
N VAL A 173 14.88 -11.87 18.63
CA VAL A 173 14.56 -11.16 17.38
C VAL A 173 13.69 -9.95 17.70
N THR A 174 14.14 -8.75 17.32
CA THR A 174 13.38 -7.50 17.50
C THR A 174 12.28 -7.36 16.45
N LEU A 175 11.36 -6.40 16.62
CA LEU A 175 10.32 -6.12 15.63
C LEU A 175 10.89 -5.77 14.25
N GLU A 176 11.98 -4.98 14.21
CA GLU A 176 12.66 -4.60 12.98
C GLU A 176 13.25 -5.83 12.26
N GLN A 177 13.97 -6.67 13.00
CA GLN A 177 14.53 -7.92 12.47
C GLN A 177 13.43 -8.89 12.00
N PHE A 178 12.31 -8.94 12.72
CA PHE A 178 11.16 -9.74 12.33
C PHE A 178 10.53 -9.22 11.03
N ARG A 179 10.38 -7.89 10.87
CA ARG A 179 9.91 -7.26 9.63
C ARG A 179 10.82 -7.63 8.45
N ASP A 180 12.13 -7.56 8.63
CA ASP A 180 13.11 -7.92 7.61
C ASP A 180 12.97 -9.39 7.20
N VAL A 181 12.78 -10.29 8.16
CA VAL A 181 12.54 -11.71 7.88
C VAL A 181 11.26 -11.91 7.08
N MET A 182 10.16 -11.25 7.46
CA MET A 182 8.89 -11.38 6.73
C MET A 182 8.97 -10.82 5.31
N SER A 183 9.67 -9.70 5.12
CA SER A 183 9.92 -9.12 3.79
C SER A 183 10.78 -10.03 2.92
N ARG A 184 11.88 -10.60 3.45
CA ARG A 184 12.72 -11.57 2.72
C ARG A 184 11.99 -12.87 2.38
N ALA A 185 11.05 -13.28 3.22
CA ALA A 185 10.22 -14.45 2.99
C ALA A 185 9.12 -14.22 1.96
N GLY A 186 8.97 -13.00 1.43
CA GLY A 186 7.95 -12.65 0.44
C GLY A 186 6.52 -12.75 0.99
N VAL A 187 6.36 -12.57 2.30
CA VAL A 187 5.02 -12.49 2.92
C VAL A 187 4.32 -11.22 2.43
N PHE A 188 5.09 -10.22 2.00
CA PHE A 188 4.63 -8.95 1.46
C PHE A 188 5.60 -8.45 0.39
#